data_AF-A0A852TIM6-F1
#
_entry.id   AF-A0A852TIM6-F1
#
_cell.length_a   1.000
_cell.length_b   1.000
_cell.length_c   1.000
_cell.angle_alpha   90.00
_cell.angle_beta   90.00
_cell.angle_gamma   90.00
#
_symmetry.space_group_name_H-M   'P 1'
#
loop_
_entity.id
_entity.type
_entity.pdbx_description
1 polymer ?
#
loop_
_entity_poly.entity_id
_entity_poly.type
_entity_poly.pdbx_seq_one_letter_code
_entity_poly.pdbx_strand_id
1 'polypeptide(L)'
;MLQVGSIVKTEVAILSMDGLVDQKALEETRKKIRNIDVKYLLESRVIEDSLEERKTLFPLVLTTERPDTTVSALLQGRVVILINGTPYTLIVPCLFIDYLQHPDEFYSKAGRFTHRLLRLFSWFLAITLVGFYATMVRFHQNWLPQQFEKDLLETKVLFPFWLELFFLTFLVLLLVEGSL
;
A
#
# COMPACT_ATOMS: atom_id res chain seq x y z
N MET A 1 12.55 26.08 3.88
CA MET A 1 11.33 25.78 3.10
C MET A 1 11.58 26.15 1.65
N LEU A 2 10.98 25.42 0.71
CA LEU A 2 11.05 25.65 -0.73
C LEU A 2 9.68 26.14 -1.23
N GLN A 3 9.66 26.86 -2.35
CA GLN A 3 8.41 27.26 -3.01
C GLN A 3 8.37 26.60 -4.39
N VAL A 4 7.26 25.94 -4.69
CA VAL A 4 7.03 25.24 -5.97
C VAL A 4 5.79 25.83 -6.63
N GLY A 5 5.82 26.02 -7.95
CA GLY A 5 4.72 26.58 -8.74
C GLY A 5 5.00 27.98 -9.29
N SER A 6 4.69 28.20 -10.57
CA SER A 6 4.94 29.47 -11.27
C SER A 6 3.82 30.50 -11.14
N ILE A 7 2.55 30.07 -11.09
CA ILE A 7 1.38 30.95 -10.90
C ILE A 7 1.03 31.04 -9.41
N VAL A 8 0.87 29.89 -8.75
CA VAL A 8 0.61 29.79 -7.31
C VAL A 8 1.82 29.17 -6.66
N LYS A 9 2.45 29.90 -5.75
CA LYS A 9 3.61 29.41 -5.00
C LYS A 9 3.14 28.61 -3.79
N THR A 10 3.30 27.30 -3.84
CA THR A 10 3.01 26.40 -2.73
C THR A 10 4.28 26.16 -1.93
N GLU A 11 4.18 26.27 -0.61
CA GLU A 11 5.31 26.01 0.29
C GLU A 11 5.49 24.51 0.50
N VAL A 12 6.74 24.05 0.37
CA VAL A 12 7.16 22.66 0.57
C VAL A 12 8.26 22.64 1.62
N ALA A 13 8.03 21.92 2.71
CA ALA A 13 9.01 21.72 3.77
C ALA A 13 9.63 20.32 3.64
N ILE A 14 10.96 20.27 3.58
CA ILE A 14 11.71 19.00 3.63
C ILE A 14 12.27 18.88 5.04
N LEU A 15 11.87 17.83 5.74
CA LEU A 15 12.24 17.50 7.11
C LEU A 15 13.19 16.29 7.09
N SER A 16 14.21 16.36 7.93
CA SER A 16 15.20 15.29 8.13
C SER A 16 15.80 15.43 9.52
N MET A 17 16.30 14.32 10.08
CA MET A 17 17.02 14.35 11.35
C MET A 17 18.53 14.38 11.11
N ASP A 18 19.18 15.45 11.54
CA ASP A 18 20.63 15.61 11.42
C ASP A 18 21.36 14.48 12.15
N GLY A 19 22.39 13.93 11.50
CA GLY A 19 23.17 12.81 12.02
C GLY A 19 22.58 11.42 11.76
N LEU A 20 21.30 11.31 11.39
CA LEU A 20 20.67 10.03 11.01
C LEU A 20 20.36 9.93 9.52
N VAL A 21 20.04 11.06 8.88
CA VAL A 21 19.60 11.08 7.49
C VAL A 21 20.70 10.69 6.51
N ASP A 22 20.35 9.91 5.48
CA ASP A 22 21.20 9.73 4.31
C ASP A 22 21.28 11.05 3.54
N GLN A 23 22.46 11.69 3.60
CA GLN A 23 22.73 12.96 2.94
C GLN A 23 22.53 12.88 1.43
N LYS A 24 22.84 11.74 0.79
CA LYS A 24 22.65 11.57 -0.65
C LYS A 24 21.17 11.63 -1.01
N ALA A 25 20.35 10.87 -0.29
CA ALA A 25 18.90 10.86 -0.49
C ALA A 25 18.28 12.24 -0.23
N LEU A 26 18.75 12.96 0.80
CA LEU A 26 18.30 14.32 1.11
C LEU A 26 18.65 15.32 -0.01
N GLU A 27 19.89 15.29 -0.51
CA GLU A 27 20.35 16.16 -1.60
C GLU A 27 19.61 15.87 -2.91
N GLU A 28 19.44 14.59 -3.26
CA GLU A 28 18.66 14.18 -4.43
C GLU A 28 17.21 14.65 -4.33
N THR A 29 16.58 14.47 -3.17
CA THR A 29 15.20 14.92 -2.91
C THR A 29 15.08 16.43 -3.08
N ARG A 30 16.01 17.20 -2.49
CA ARG A 30 16.06 18.67 -2.65
C ARG A 30 16.24 19.09 -4.11
N LYS A 31 17.11 18.40 -4.85
CA LYS A 31 17.37 18.69 -6.26
C LYS A 31 16.14 18.41 -7.12
N LYS A 32 15.49 17.25 -6.93
CA LYS A 32 14.28 16.87 -7.68
C LYS A 32 13.16 17.86 -7.46
N ILE A 33 12.85 18.20 -6.20
CA ILE A 33 11.77 19.15 -5.86
C ILE A 33 12.03 20.54 -6.45
N ARG A 34 13.28 21.00 -6.47
CA ARG A 34 13.64 22.30 -7.07
C ARG A 34 13.47 22.36 -8.58
N ASN A 35 13.56 21.22 -9.25
CA ASN A 35 13.45 21.12 -10.70
C ASN A 35 11.99 20.95 -11.17
N ILE A 36 11.02 20.90 -10.25
CA ILE A 36 9.61 20.79 -10.58
C ILE A 36 9.15 22.12 -11.20
N ASP A 37 8.87 22.11 -12.51
CA ASP A 37 8.27 23.22 -13.23
C ASP A 37 6.79 22.96 -13.51
N VAL A 38 5.92 23.47 -12.63
CA VAL A 38 4.46 23.37 -12.74
C VAL A 38 3.81 24.72 -12.50
N LYS A 39 2.61 24.93 -13.03
CA LYS A 39 1.85 26.19 -12.84
C LYS A 39 1.36 26.37 -11.40
N TYR A 40 0.88 25.29 -10.82
CA TYR A 40 0.37 25.23 -9.45
C TYR A 40 0.51 23.79 -8.96
N LEU A 41 0.48 23.61 -7.63
CA LEU A 41 0.57 22.30 -7.00
C LEU A 41 -0.73 22.07 -6.20
N LEU A 42 -1.67 21.28 -6.76
CA LEU A 42 -2.95 20.92 -6.10
C LEU A 42 -2.87 19.60 -5.33
N GLU A 43 -2.07 18.65 -5.81
CA GLU A 43 -1.94 17.30 -5.24
C GLU A 43 -0.48 16.97 -4.95
N SER A 44 -0.24 16.19 -3.91
CA SER A 44 1.09 15.67 -3.55
C SER A 44 1.69 14.80 -4.65
N ARG A 45 0.82 14.18 -5.47
CA ARG A 45 1.17 13.28 -6.56
C ARG A 45 2.15 13.88 -7.57
N VAL A 46 2.08 15.19 -7.82
CA VAL A 46 3.04 15.89 -8.70
C VAL A 46 4.47 15.79 -8.16
N ILE A 47 4.63 15.88 -6.84
CA ILE A 47 5.92 15.71 -6.19
C ILE A 47 6.33 14.23 -6.16
N GLU A 48 5.38 13.33 -5.89
CA GLU A 48 5.60 11.87 -5.92
C GLU A 48 6.14 11.43 -7.30
N ASP A 49 5.48 11.82 -8.38
CA ASP A 49 5.87 11.52 -9.76
C ASP A 49 7.26 12.11 -10.09
N SER A 50 7.59 13.30 -9.56
CA SER A 50 8.92 13.90 -9.75
C SER A 50 10.03 13.16 -8.99
N LEU A 51 9.69 12.46 -7.90
CA LEU A 51 10.64 11.67 -7.13
C LEU A 51 10.86 10.30 -7.81
N GLU A 52 9.80 9.76 -8.41
CA GLU A 52 9.76 8.50 -9.15
C GLU A 52 10.17 8.67 -10.63
N GLU A 53 11.45 9.00 -10.88
CA GLU A 53 11.97 9.25 -12.24
C GLU A 53 11.83 8.06 -13.22
N ARG A 54 11.58 6.84 -12.72
CA ARG A 54 11.45 5.62 -13.53
C ARG A 54 10.08 4.99 -13.30
N LYS A 55 9.54 4.36 -14.35
CA LYS A 55 8.39 3.45 -14.25
C LYS A 55 8.77 2.23 -13.42
N THR A 56 8.69 2.37 -12.11
CA THR A 56 8.80 1.26 -11.17
C THR A 56 7.42 0.61 -11.05
N LEU A 57 7.41 -0.72 -10.90
CA LEU A 57 6.16 -1.46 -10.65
C LEU A 57 5.55 -1.11 -9.29
N PHE A 58 6.38 -0.60 -8.38
CA PHE A 58 6.01 -0.23 -7.03
C PHE A 58 6.39 1.24 -6.77
N PRO A 59 5.56 1.97 -6.02
CA PRO A 59 5.88 3.33 -5.60
C PRO A 59 7.13 3.35 -4.72
N LEU A 60 7.94 4.39 -4.88
CA LEU A 60 9.17 4.65 -4.10
C LEU A 60 8.95 5.75 -3.04
N VAL A 61 7.73 6.30 -2.97
CA VAL A 61 7.33 7.34 -2.02
C VAL A 61 6.15 6.86 -1.18
N LEU A 62 6.33 6.75 0.13
CA LEU A 62 5.25 6.40 1.05
C LEU A 62 4.46 7.64 1.44
N THR A 63 3.15 7.63 1.19
CA THR A 63 2.23 8.70 1.59
C THR A 63 1.50 8.29 2.86
N THR A 64 1.52 9.15 3.88
CA THR A 64 0.81 8.90 5.15
C THR A 64 0.23 10.18 5.73
N GLU A 65 -1.00 10.08 6.22
CA GLU A 65 -1.67 11.12 7.02
C GLU A 65 -1.30 11.03 8.51
N ARG A 66 -0.70 9.91 8.94
CA ARG A 66 -0.50 9.64 10.35
C ARG A 66 0.85 10.21 10.83
N PRO A 67 0.85 11.11 11.84
CA PRO A 67 2.07 11.77 12.30
C PRO A 67 3.04 10.83 13.03
N ASP A 68 2.54 9.75 13.65
CA ASP A 68 3.34 8.71 14.29
C ASP A 68 4.30 8.04 13.28
N THR A 69 3.80 7.72 12.09
CA THR A 69 4.52 7.11 10.99
C THR A 69 5.56 8.09 10.43
N THR A 70 5.20 9.37 10.31
CA THR A 70 6.11 10.45 9.91
C THR A 70 7.29 10.60 10.88
N VAL A 71 7.01 10.62 12.19
CA VAL A 71 8.06 10.74 13.22
C VAL A 71 8.95 9.48 13.24
N SER A 72 8.35 8.29 13.15
CA SER A 72 9.10 7.05 13.04
C SER A 72 10.03 7.04 11.82
N ALA A 73 9.58 7.55 10.67
CA ALA A 73 10.41 7.66 9.48
C ALA A 73 11.60 8.60 9.66
N LEU A 74 11.40 9.76 10.31
CA LEU A 74 12.51 10.69 10.64
C LEU A 74 13.54 10.04 11.56
N LEU A 75 13.09 9.30 12.58
CA LEU A 75 13.97 8.57 13.50
C LEU A 75 14.73 7.42 12.82
N GLN A 76 14.19 6.87 11.73
CA GLN A 76 14.86 5.88 10.89
C GLN A 76 15.84 6.50 9.89
N GLY A 77 16.04 7.82 9.90
CA GLY A 77 16.94 8.51 8.97
C GLY A 77 16.35 8.73 7.58
N ARG A 78 15.02 8.62 7.41
CA ARG A 78 14.35 8.92 6.14
C ARG A 78 14.08 10.42 6.01
N VAL A 79 13.87 10.86 4.77
CA VAL A 79 13.47 12.21 4.41
C VAL A 79 11.95 12.29 4.39
N VAL A 80 11.40 13.33 5.00
CA VAL A 80 9.96 13.62 5.00
C VAL A 80 9.70 14.91 4.26
N ILE A 81 8.64 14.96 3.47
CA ILE A 81 8.22 16.15 2.73
C ILE A 81 6.78 16.49 3.14
N LEU A 82 6.58 17.74 3.54
CA LEU A 82 5.29 18.33 3.83
C LEU A 82 4.97 19.38 2.78
N ILE A 83 3.73 19.40 2.32
CA ILE A 83 3.24 20.32 1.30
C ILE A 83 2.11 21.14 1.91
N ASN A 84 2.19 22.46 1.78
CA ASN A 84 1.15 23.34 2.26
C ASN A 84 -0.16 23.10 1.48
N GLY A 85 -1.24 22.80 2.21
CA GLY A 85 -2.56 22.52 1.63
C GLY A 85 -2.91 21.05 1.45
N THR A 86 -1.97 20.11 1.67
CA THR A 86 -2.27 18.66 1.64
C THR A 86 -2.24 18.06 3.04
N PRO A 87 -3.21 17.20 3.42
CA PRO A 87 -3.23 16.55 4.73
C PRO A 87 -2.25 15.36 4.84
N TYR A 88 -1.48 15.09 3.79
CA TYR A 88 -0.57 13.95 3.72
C TYR A 88 0.90 14.38 3.81
N THR A 89 1.71 13.47 4.32
CA THR A 89 3.17 13.58 4.39
C THR A 89 3.78 12.54 3.44
N LEU A 90 4.83 12.93 2.72
CA LEU A 90 5.56 12.02 1.82
C LEU A 90 6.86 11.58 2.49
N ILE A 91 7.19 10.30 2.43
CA ILE A 91 8.37 9.70 3.06
C ILE A 91 9.24 9.04 1.98
N VAL A 92 10.54 9.37 1.97
CA VAL A 92 11.51 8.92 0.97
C VAL A 92 12.86 8.59 1.63
N PRO A 93 13.58 7.54 1.21
CA PRO A 93 13.16 6.49 0.30
C PRO A 93 12.18 5.51 0.97
N CYS A 94 11.29 4.93 0.16
CA CYS A 94 10.40 3.84 0.56
C CYS A 94 10.73 2.57 -0.23
N LEU A 95 10.55 1.41 0.40
CA LEU A 95 10.62 0.10 -0.23
C LEU A 95 9.23 -0.55 -0.27
N PHE A 96 9.02 -1.50 -1.19
CA PHE A 96 7.76 -2.26 -1.25
C PHE A 96 7.36 -2.90 0.09
N ILE A 97 8.34 -3.36 0.88
CA ILE A 97 8.11 -3.97 2.19
C ILE A 97 7.50 -3.00 3.22
N ASP A 98 7.65 -1.68 3.02
CA ASP A 98 7.03 -0.69 3.89
C ASP A 98 5.50 -0.63 3.67
N TYR A 99 5.01 -0.93 2.47
CA TYR A 99 3.56 -1.04 2.19
C TYR A 99 2.94 -2.31 2.77
N LEU A 100 3.74 -3.33 3.05
CA LEU A 100 3.30 -4.54 3.73
C LEU A 100 3.27 -4.38 5.25
N GLN A 101 3.64 -3.22 5.78
CA GLN A 101 3.60 -2.94 7.21
C GLN A 101 2.46 -1.99 7.53
N HIS A 102 1.50 -2.42 8.35
CA HIS A 102 0.49 -1.51 8.87
C HIS A 102 1.06 -0.74 10.08
N PRO A 103 0.87 0.59 10.17
CA PRO A 103 1.21 1.37 11.37
C PRO A 103 0.64 0.79 12.68
N ASP A 104 -0.51 0.12 12.65
CA ASP A 104 -1.17 -0.44 13.82
C ASP A 104 -0.47 -1.70 14.36
N GLU A 105 0.41 -2.34 13.58
CA GLU A 105 1.26 -3.44 14.04
C GLU A 105 2.25 -3.02 15.14
N PHE A 106 2.56 -1.72 15.23
CA PHE A 106 3.42 -1.20 16.29
C PHE A 106 2.69 -1.13 17.64
N TYR A 107 1.36 -1.07 17.63
CA TYR A 107 0.51 -0.96 18.81
C TYR A 107 0.06 -2.33 19.37
N SER A 108 0.19 -3.42 18.60
CA SER A 108 -0.14 -4.78 19.06
C SER A 108 1.08 -5.52 19.61
N LYS A 109 0.99 -5.95 20.87
CA LYS A 109 2.09 -6.63 21.59
C LYS A 109 2.25 -8.11 21.21
N ALA A 110 1.17 -8.77 20.76
CA ALA A 110 1.10 -10.23 20.63
C ALA A 110 1.07 -10.76 19.19
N GLY A 111 1.03 -9.88 18.18
CA GLY A 111 0.72 -10.31 16.81
C GLY A 111 1.62 -9.76 15.70
N ARG A 112 2.62 -8.92 15.97
CA ARG A 112 3.37 -8.21 14.90
C ARG A 112 3.89 -9.14 13.79
N PHE A 113 4.53 -10.26 14.16
CA PHE A 113 5.03 -11.22 13.18
C PHE A 113 3.91 -12.00 12.49
N THR A 114 2.89 -12.40 13.25
CA THR A 114 1.73 -13.15 12.76
C THR A 114 0.90 -12.35 11.76
N HIS A 115 0.65 -11.06 12.03
CA HIS A 115 -0.09 -10.17 11.14
C HIS A 115 0.65 -9.94 9.82
N ARG A 116 1.98 -9.75 9.86
CA ARG A 116 2.80 -9.66 8.64
C ARG A 116 2.73 -10.92 7.78
N LEU A 117 2.84 -12.09 8.40
CA LEU A 117 2.73 -13.37 7.69
C LEU A 117 1.34 -13.57 7.11
N LEU A 118 0.30 -13.25 7.88
CA LEU A 118 -1.09 -13.33 7.43
C LEU A 118 -1.31 -12.39 6.25
N ARG A 119 -0.83 -11.15 6.30
CA ARG A 119 -0.94 -10.18 5.20
C ARG A 119 -0.21 -10.64 3.95
N LEU A 120 1.01 -11.15 4.08
CA LEU A 120 1.75 -11.71 2.95
C LEU A 120 1.02 -12.90 2.33
N PHE A 121 0.44 -13.77 3.16
CA PHE A 121 -0.37 -14.90 2.73
C PHE A 121 -1.67 -14.45 2.05
N SER A 122 -2.37 -13.46 2.61
CA SER A 122 -3.57 -12.85 2.04
C SER A 122 -3.28 -12.22 0.67
N TRP A 123 -2.20 -11.45 0.56
CA TRP A 123 -1.77 -10.83 -0.71
C TRP A 123 -1.44 -11.89 -1.76
N PHE A 124 -0.70 -12.93 -1.38
CA PHE A 124 -0.38 -14.06 -2.27
C PHE A 124 -1.63 -14.80 -2.73
N LEU A 125 -2.56 -15.09 -1.81
CA LEU A 125 -3.84 -15.72 -2.14
C LEU A 125 -4.68 -14.82 -3.04
N ALA A 126 -4.81 -13.52 -2.76
CA ALA A 126 -5.64 -12.61 -3.56
C ALA A 126 -5.22 -12.60 -5.03
N ILE A 127 -3.92 -12.56 -5.32
CA ILE A 127 -3.39 -12.59 -6.69
C ILE A 127 -3.57 -13.98 -7.32
N THR A 128 -3.30 -15.04 -6.56
CA THR A 128 -3.30 -16.41 -7.10
C THR A 128 -4.71 -16.97 -7.28
N LEU A 129 -5.64 -16.65 -6.38
CA LEU A 129 -6.98 -17.26 -6.31
C LEU A 129 -7.83 -16.88 -7.54
N VAL A 130 -7.70 -15.65 -8.05
CA VAL A 130 -8.40 -15.20 -9.27
C VAL A 130 -7.94 -16.01 -10.48
N GLY A 131 -6.62 -16.18 -10.65
CA GLY A 131 -6.05 -16.99 -11.72
C GLY A 131 -6.42 -18.46 -11.58
N PHE A 132 -6.31 -19.00 -10.37
CA PHE A 132 -6.66 -20.38 -10.05
C PHE A 132 -8.14 -20.67 -10.35
N TYR A 133 -9.05 -19.79 -9.95
CA TYR A 133 -10.48 -19.91 -10.24
C TYR A 133 -10.74 -19.93 -11.75
N ALA A 134 -10.16 -18.99 -12.50
CA ALA A 134 -10.32 -18.92 -13.95
C ALA A 134 -9.81 -20.19 -14.66
N THR A 135 -8.68 -20.74 -14.21
CA THR A 135 -8.12 -22.00 -14.76
C THR A 135 -8.98 -23.21 -14.41
N MET A 136 -9.46 -23.31 -13.16
CA MET A 136 -10.30 -24.43 -12.73
C MET A 136 -11.60 -24.51 -13.52
N VAL A 137 -12.30 -23.39 -13.69
CA VAL A 137 -13.55 -23.34 -14.46
C VAL A 137 -13.32 -23.70 -15.93
N ARG A 138 -12.18 -23.31 -16.51
CA ARG A 138 -11.92 -23.50 -17.95
C ARG A 138 -11.35 -24.87 -18.31
N PHE A 139 -10.43 -25.40 -17.50
CA PHE A 139 -9.68 -26.62 -17.85
C PHE A 139 -10.15 -27.86 -17.10
N HIS A 140 -10.90 -27.72 -16.01
CA HIS A 140 -11.29 -28.83 -15.15
C HIS A 140 -12.81 -28.87 -14.98
N GLN A 141 -13.59 -28.81 -16.05
CA GLN A 141 -15.07 -28.79 -15.97
C GLN A 141 -15.69 -29.99 -15.23
N ASN A 142 -15.00 -31.13 -15.14
CA ASN A 142 -15.52 -32.38 -14.56
C ASN A 142 -14.86 -32.78 -13.22
N TRP A 143 -14.17 -31.86 -12.54
CA TRP A 143 -13.55 -32.14 -11.23
C TRP A 143 -14.55 -32.26 -10.08
N LEU A 144 -15.73 -31.63 -10.21
CA LEU A 144 -16.75 -31.68 -9.20
C LEU A 144 -17.41 -33.07 -9.24
N PRO A 145 -17.45 -33.84 -8.14
CA PRO A 145 -18.15 -35.11 -8.12
C PRO A 145 -19.60 -34.89 -8.55
N GLN A 146 -20.14 -35.76 -9.41
CA GLN A 146 -21.51 -35.62 -9.97
C GLN A 146 -22.60 -35.49 -8.89
N GLN A 147 -22.31 -35.91 -7.66
CA GLN A 147 -23.19 -35.71 -6.50
C GLN A 147 -23.38 -34.22 -6.17
N PHE A 148 -22.31 -33.42 -6.16
CA PHE A 148 -22.38 -31.98 -5.88
C PHE A 148 -23.10 -31.19 -6.98
N GLU A 149 -22.97 -31.63 -8.24
CA GLU A 149 -23.64 -30.98 -9.37
C GLU A 149 -25.17 -31.18 -9.29
N LYS A 150 -25.60 -32.39 -8.93
CA LYS A 150 -27.02 -32.69 -8.67
C LYS A 150 -27.56 -31.93 -7.47
N ASP A 151 -26.83 -31.93 -6.36
CA ASP A 151 -27.24 -31.20 -5.15
C ASP A 151 -27.36 -29.69 -5.41
N LEU A 152 -26.44 -29.09 -6.19
CA LEU A 152 -26.52 -27.68 -6.59
C LEU A 152 -27.74 -27.37 -7.46
N LEU A 153 -28.07 -28.26 -8.41
CA LEU A 153 -29.23 -28.07 -9.31
C LEU A 153 -30.56 -28.28 -8.59
N GLU A 154 -30.63 -29.23 -7.64
CA GLU A 154 -31.86 -29.59 -6.92
C GLU A 154 -32.12 -28.73 -5.69
N THR A 155 -31.11 -28.50 -4.85
CA THR A 155 -31.27 -27.76 -3.59
C THR A 155 -30.82 -26.31 -3.65
N LYS A 156 -30.08 -25.90 -4.71
CA LYS A 156 -29.46 -24.57 -4.86
C LYS A 156 -28.45 -24.20 -3.76
N VAL A 157 -28.02 -25.17 -2.94
CA VAL A 157 -27.08 -24.93 -1.85
C VAL A 157 -25.98 -25.99 -1.91
N LEU A 158 -24.72 -25.55 -2.02
CA LEU A 158 -23.57 -26.45 -2.14
C LEU A 158 -23.08 -26.94 -0.78
N PHE A 159 -23.29 -26.14 0.27
CA PHE A 159 -22.81 -26.41 1.62
C PHE A 159 -23.84 -26.00 2.68
N PRO A 160 -23.75 -26.51 3.92
CA PRO A 160 -24.55 -25.97 5.02
C PRO A 160 -24.38 -24.45 5.13
N PHE A 161 -25.47 -23.71 5.36
CA PHE A 161 -25.48 -22.24 5.37
C PHE A 161 -24.38 -21.61 6.27
N TRP A 162 -24.10 -22.21 7.42
CA TRP A 162 -23.05 -21.73 8.34
C TRP A 162 -21.64 -21.84 7.73
N LEU A 163 -21.39 -22.85 6.90
CA LEU A 163 -20.12 -23.08 6.23
C LEU A 163 -19.93 -22.11 5.07
N GLU A 164 -21.00 -21.83 4.31
CA GLU A 164 -20.98 -20.79 3.27
C GLU A 164 -20.68 -19.41 3.88
N LEU A 165 -21.35 -19.07 4.98
CA LEU A 165 -21.15 -17.80 5.68
C LEU A 165 -19.71 -17.67 6.22
N PHE A 166 -19.15 -18.77 6.73
CA PHE A 166 -17.75 -18.83 7.16
C PHE A 166 -16.79 -18.54 6.00
N PHE A 167 -16.95 -19.23 4.85
CA PHE A 167 -16.08 -19.01 3.69
C PHE A 167 -16.18 -17.60 3.12
N LEU A 168 -17.41 -17.04 3.05
CA LEU A 168 -17.61 -15.68 2.56
C LEU A 168 -16.94 -14.68 3.50
N THR A 169 -17.12 -14.82 4.81
CA THR A 169 -16.51 -13.94 5.80
C THR A 169 -14.98 -14.08 5.80
N PHE A 170 -14.47 -15.30 5.65
CA PHE A 170 -13.03 -15.56 5.52
C PHE A 170 -12.45 -14.91 4.27
N LEU A 171 -13.12 -15.02 3.11
CA LEU A 171 -12.70 -14.37 1.87
C LEU A 171 -12.71 -12.85 2.00
N VAL A 172 -13.78 -12.27 2.57
CA VAL A 172 -13.85 -10.83 2.83
C VAL A 172 -12.73 -10.39 3.76
N LEU A 173 -12.44 -11.16 4.82
CA LEU A 173 -11.35 -10.85 5.73
C LEU A 173 -9.98 -10.87 5.02
N LEU A 174 -9.72 -11.87 4.16
CA LEU A 174 -8.49 -11.93 3.38
C LEU A 174 -8.36 -10.72 2.42
N LEU A 175 -9.47 -10.31 1.78
CA LEU A 175 -9.47 -9.17 0.89
C LEU A 175 -9.25 -7.85 1.64
N VAL A 176 -9.89 -7.67 2.79
CA VAL A 176 -9.70 -6.48 3.64
C VAL A 176 -8.26 -6.44 4.16
N GLU A 177 -7.74 -7.54 4.70
CA GLU A 177 -6.37 -7.59 5.22
C GLU A 177 -5.31 -7.42 4.12
N GLY A 178 -5.62 -7.85 2.89
CA GLY A 178 -4.76 -7.66 1.72
C GLY A 178 -4.84 -6.28 1.06
N SER A 179 -5.89 -5.48 1.35
CA SER A 179 -6.05 -4.12 0.80
C SER A 179 -5.63 -3.02 1.77
N LEU A 180 -5.52 -3.33 3.06
CA LEU A 180 -4.93 -2.47 4.10
C LEU A 180 -3.40 -2.50 4.03
#